data_AF-A0A7S1FMX1-F1
#
_entry.id   AF-A0A7S1FMX1-F1
#
_cell.length_a   1.000
_cell.length_b   1.000
_cell.length_c   1.000
_cell.angle_alpha   90.00
_cell.angle_beta   90.00
_cell.angle_gamma   90.00
#
_symmetry.space_group_name_H-M   'P 1'
#
loop_
_entity.id
_entity.type
_entity.pdbx_description
1 polymer ?
#
loop_
_entity_poly.entity_id
_entity_poly.type
_entity_poly.pdbx_seq_one_letter_code
_entity_poly.pdbx_strand_id
1 'polypeptide(L)'
;CIRGNTFQCQPVYWSERRRRYRRDDDEEAVRVRDVATVVLATGYRPRLDFLAEELRFDPEGRQGVPKGWKMAPNALSEELGTVEPSEEIDAGRVVFPDVYRGLLVRNPKMMFLVEQAGSEHALLDLDVAAVNLLNFLTGETPIPKEKEMMKANGKSLAASMDLPLVRAAVDSAYSAELVELGQDHWTKDPKDGRTVALMKDLCEFKVNELARKLKECDYPLDLGQPGKLNAKGQAVVQMLEATRKARSSVRPGTNETFRDSNAFISLYTGTQSSVLPDRWMDLPVDFKSIKF
;
A
#
# COMPACT_ATOMS: atom_id res chain seq x y z
N CYS A 1 -16.63 -0.85 -24.13
CA CYS A 1 -17.83 -1.69 -24.40
C CYS A 1 -17.36 -2.86 -25.25
N ILE A 2 -17.43 -4.09 -24.72
CA ILE A 2 -17.03 -5.31 -25.44
C ILE A 2 -18.22 -5.75 -26.29
N ARG A 3 -18.03 -5.96 -27.59
CA ARG A 3 -19.07 -6.46 -28.51
C ARG A 3 -18.51 -7.65 -29.29
N GLY A 4 -19.00 -8.86 -28.98
CA GLY A 4 -18.43 -10.09 -29.54
C GLY A 4 -16.96 -10.27 -29.14
N ASN A 5 -16.11 -10.60 -30.10
CA ASN A 5 -14.66 -10.79 -29.94
C ASN A 5 -13.83 -9.50 -30.14
N THR A 6 -14.48 -8.34 -30.13
CA THR A 6 -13.85 -7.05 -30.42
C THR A 6 -14.18 -6.04 -29.32
N PHE A 7 -13.18 -5.26 -28.91
CA PHE A 7 -13.41 -4.09 -28.06
C PHE A 7 -12.51 -2.92 -28.47
N GLN A 8 -12.90 -1.71 -28.05
CA GLN A 8 -12.13 -0.50 -28.24
C GLN A 8 -11.63 -0.05 -26.86
N CYS A 9 -10.31 0.06 -26.72
CA CYS A 9 -9.65 0.66 -25.58
C CYS A 9 -9.32 2.11 -25.91
N GLN A 10 -9.54 3.02 -24.97
CA GLN A 10 -9.10 4.40 -25.11
C GLN A 10 -8.56 4.84 -23.76
N PRO A 11 -7.38 5.50 -23.70
CA PRO A 11 -6.90 6.11 -22.49
C PRO A 11 -7.94 7.08 -21.93
N VAL A 12 -8.03 7.11 -20.60
CA VAL A 12 -8.89 8.04 -19.89
C VAL A 12 -8.10 8.69 -18.77
N TYR A 13 -8.33 9.98 -18.56
CA TYR A 13 -7.76 10.73 -17.45
C TYR A 13 -8.88 11.23 -16.53
N TRP A 14 -8.58 11.39 -15.24
CA TRP A 14 -9.50 12.03 -14.30
C TRP A 14 -9.44 13.54 -14.47
N SER A 15 -10.58 14.18 -14.79
CA SER A 15 -10.64 15.65 -14.89
C SER A 15 -11.08 16.24 -13.56
N GLU A 16 -10.16 16.84 -12.81
CA GLU A 16 -10.48 17.49 -11.52
C GLU A 16 -11.60 18.53 -11.66
N ARG A 17 -11.47 19.42 -12.65
CA ARG A 17 -12.48 20.46 -12.94
C ARG A 17 -13.89 19.92 -13.16
N ARG A 18 -14.04 18.71 -13.70
CA ARG A 18 -15.34 18.10 -14.02
C ARG A 18 -15.72 16.95 -13.10
N ARG A 19 -14.84 16.57 -12.17
CA ARG A 19 -14.96 15.42 -11.26
C ARG A 19 -15.46 14.14 -11.96
N ARG A 20 -14.88 13.83 -13.13
CA ARG A 20 -15.19 12.62 -13.90
C ARG A 20 -14.04 12.20 -14.80
N TYR A 21 -13.94 10.90 -15.08
CA TYR A 21 -13.05 10.38 -16.12
C TYR A 21 -13.47 10.89 -17.50
N ARG A 22 -12.49 11.30 -18.30
CA ARG A 22 -12.65 11.73 -19.68
C ARG A 22 -11.74 10.94 -20.58
N ARG A 23 -12.15 10.80 -21.83
CA ARG A 23 -11.28 10.30 -22.89
C ARG A 23 -10.11 11.24 -23.05
N ASP A 24 -8.93 10.67 -23.16
CA ASP A 24 -7.81 11.38 -23.73
C ASP A 24 -8.08 11.53 -25.23
N ASP A 25 -8.25 12.78 -25.65
CA ASP A 25 -8.54 13.11 -27.06
C ASP A 25 -7.24 13.20 -27.88
N ASP A 26 -6.07 13.24 -27.22
CA ASP A 26 -4.74 13.28 -27.85
C ASP A 26 -4.21 11.87 -28.19
N GLU A 27 -4.81 10.82 -27.60
CA GLU A 27 -4.49 9.42 -27.91
C GLU A 27 -5.63 8.72 -28.66
N GLU A 28 -5.28 8.13 -29.81
CA GLU A 28 -6.25 7.37 -30.60
C GLU A 28 -6.69 6.09 -29.87
N ALA A 29 -7.99 5.82 -29.96
CA ALA A 29 -8.57 4.63 -29.39
C ALA A 29 -8.11 3.36 -30.14
N VAL A 30 -7.47 2.44 -29.44
CA VAL A 30 -6.99 1.17 -29.97
C VAL A 30 -8.14 0.17 -30.10
N ARG A 31 -8.38 -0.30 -31.32
CA ARG A 31 -9.35 -1.37 -31.59
C ARG A 31 -8.67 -2.74 -31.49
N VAL A 32 -9.05 -3.52 -30.49
CA VAL A 32 -8.57 -4.89 -30.28
C VAL A 32 -9.59 -5.86 -30.85
N ARG A 33 -9.15 -6.79 -31.70
CA ARG A 33 -9.98 -7.80 -32.38
C ARG A 33 -9.55 -9.21 -31.94
N ASP A 34 -10.39 -10.19 -32.25
CA ASP A 34 -10.12 -11.63 -32.05
C ASP A 34 -9.79 -12.00 -30.59
N VAL A 35 -10.45 -11.31 -29.66
CA VAL A 35 -10.29 -11.51 -28.23
C VAL A 35 -11.21 -12.63 -27.77
N ALA A 36 -10.63 -13.74 -27.32
CA ALA A 36 -11.38 -14.86 -26.74
C ALA A 36 -11.91 -14.54 -25.33
N THR A 37 -11.10 -13.86 -24.52
CA THR A 37 -11.40 -13.57 -23.11
C THR A 37 -10.87 -12.20 -22.71
N VAL A 38 -11.65 -11.45 -21.93
CA VAL A 38 -11.19 -10.24 -21.25
C VAL A 38 -11.21 -10.48 -19.75
N VAL A 39 -10.09 -10.22 -19.08
CA VAL A 39 -9.98 -10.30 -17.61
C VAL A 39 -9.87 -8.88 -17.06
N LEU A 40 -10.84 -8.48 -16.24
CA LEU A 40 -10.85 -7.18 -15.58
C LEU A 40 -10.16 -7.29 -14.21
N ALA A 41 -8.89 -6.89 -14.13
CA ALA A 41 -8.10 -6.86 -12.91
C ALA A 41 -8.10 -5.46 -12.27
N THR A 42 -9.28 -4.85 -12.09
CA THR A 42 -9.45 -3.45 -11.67
C THR A 42 -9.58 -3.23 -10.16
N GLY A 43 -9.28 -4.26 -9.36
CA GLY A 43 -9.39 -4.22 -7.90
C GLY A 43 -10.82 -4.38 -7.37
N TYR A 44 -10.97 -4.10 -6.08
CA TYR A 44 -12.21 -4.27 -5.31
C TYR A 44 -12.52 -3.03 -4.47
N ARG A 45 -13.79 -2.87 -4.09
CA ARG A 45 -14.23 -1.88 -3.11
C ARG A 45 -14.97 -2.57 -1.97
N PRO A 46 -14.76 -2.16 -0.71
CA PRO A 46 -15.58 -2.61 0.41
C PRO A 46 -17.07 -2.39 0.10
N ARG A 47 -17.89 -3.44 0.27
CA ARG A 47 -19.34 -3.38 0.12
C ARG A 47 -19.97 -3.31 1.51
N LEU A 48 -20.44 -2.12 1.87
CA LEU A 48 -21.02 -1.82 3.19
C LEU A 48 -22.55 -1.59 3.13
N ASP A 49 -23.20 -2.00 2.04
CA ASP A 49 -24.60 -1.70 1.75
C ASP A 49 -25.58 -2.34 2.76
N PHE A 50 -25.12 -3.37 3.48
CA PHE A 50 -25.87 -4.02 4.56
C PHE A 50 -25.91 -3.21 5.86
N LEU A 51 -25.08 -2.17 5.99
CA LEU A 51 -25.05 -1.26 7.13
C LEU A 51 -25.92 -0.03 6.86
N ALA A 52 -26.51 0.54 7.91
CA ALA A 52 -27.11 1.87 7.84
C ALA A 52 -26.04 2.94 7.50
N GLU A 53 -26.43 4.04 6.86
CA GLU A 53 -25.49 5.04 6.33
C GLU A 53 -24.57 5.59 7.42
N GLU A 54 -25.07 5.77 8.64
CA GLU A 54 -24.38 6.23 9.83
C GLU A 54 -23.43 5.21 10.48
N LEU A 55 -23.43 3.97 10.00
CA LEU A 55 -22.53 2.90 10.46
C LEU A 55 -21.46 2.51 9.42
N ARG A 56 -21.51 3.06 8.21
CA ARG A 56 -20.51 2.81 7.15
C ARG A 56 -19.19 3.57 7.44
N PHE A 57 -18.11 3.20 6.78
CA PHE A 57 -16.96 4.10 6.63
C PHE A 57 -16.82 4.48 5.15
N ASP A 58 -16.14 5.60 4.87
CA ASP A 58 -15.81 6.00 3.49
C ASP A 58 -14.62 5.17 2.97
N PRO A 59 -14.83 4.25 2.01
CA PRO A 59 -13.74 3.42 1.49
C PRO A 59 -12.76 4.18 0.59
N GLU A 60 -13.17 5.31 0.01
CA GLU A 60 -12.25 6.20 -0.71
C GLU A 60 -11.48 7.09 0.28
N GLY A 61 -12.09 7.40 1.43
CA GLY A 61 -11.45 8.07 2.54
C GLY A 61 -10.82 9.40 2.14
N ARG A 62 -11.57 10.26 1.43
CA ARG A 62 -11.02 11.52 0.95
C ARG A 62 -10.77 12.49 2.10
N GLN A 63 -9.58 13.06 2.16
CA GLN A 63 -9.23 14.01 3.21
C GLN A 63 -8.39 15.16 2.67
N GLY A 64 -8.59 16.36 3.21
CA GLY A 64 -7.70 17.49 2.95
C GLY A 64 -6.43 17.43 3.80
N VAL A 65 -5.33 17.91 3.24
CA VAL A 65 -4.05 18.04 3.97
C VAL A 65 -4.07 19.32 4.82
N PRO A 66 -3.48 19.34 6.04
CA PRO A 66 -3.40 20.55 6.84
C PRO A 66 -2.78 21.73 6.09
N LYS A 67 -3.37 22.93 6.26
CA LYS A 67 -2.91 24.15 5.59
C LYS A 67 -1.43 24.41 5.91
N GLY A 68 -0.63 24.61 4.86
CA GLY A 68 0.80 24.90 4.98
C GLY A 68 1.68 23.70 5.30
N TRP A 69 1.13 22.48 5.27
CA TRP A 69 1.93 21.26 5.29
C TRP A 69 2.87 21.24 4.09
N LYS A 70 4.10 20.77 4.31
CA LYS A 70 5.11 20.55 3.29
C LYS A 70 5.80 19.23 3.54
N MET A 71 6.02 18.48 2.48
CA MET A 71 6.79 17.25 2.50
C MET A 71 8.21 17.52 3.00
N ALA A 72 8.72 16.66 3.88
CA ALA A 72 10.11 16.71 4.31
C ALA A 72 11.09 16.60 3.10
N PRO A 73 12.25 17.28 3.17
CA PRO A 73 13.28 17.18 2.13
C PRO A 73 13.71 15.73 1.87
N ASN A 74 13.81 15.35 0.59
CA ASN A 74 14.22 14.03 0.14
C ASN A 74 14.90 14.10 -1.24
N ALA A 75 15.27 12.95 -1.79
CA ALA A 75 16.01 12.86 -3.06
C ALA A 75 15.30 13.48 -4.28
N LEU A 76 13.97 13.70 -4.22
CA LEU A 76 13.19 14.32 -5.28
C LEU A 76 12.95 15.82 -5.06
N SER A 77 13.31 16.36 -3.89
CA SER A 77 13.03 17.76 -3.55
C SER A 77 13.79 18.76 -4.42
N GLU A 78 14.98 18.41 -4.91
CA GLU A 78 15.76 19.28 -5.81
C GLU A 78 15.12 19.40 -7.19
N GLU A 79 14.50 18.32 -7.68
CA GLU A 79 13.95 18.24 -9.05
C GLU A 79 12.50 18.72 -9.11
N LEU A 80 11.68 18.32 -8.13
CA LEU A 80 10.25 18.66 -8.08
C LEU A 80 9.97 19.97 -7.34
N GLY A 81 10.94 20.46 -6.55
CA GLY A 81 10.73 21.60 -5.68
C GLY A 81 9.61 21.36 -4.65
N THR A 82 8.80 22.40 -4.40
CA THR A 82 7.63 22.30 -3.52
C THR A 82 6.38 22.05 -4.35
N VAL A 83 5.90 20.80 -4.34
CA VAL A 83 4.61 20.44 -4.92
C VAL A 83 3.53 20.67 -3.87
N GLU A 84 2.55 21.53 -4.16
CA GLU A 84 1.37 21.72 -3.31
C GLU A 84 0.47 20.48 -3.36
N PRO A 85 -0.09 20.02 -2.22
CA PRO A 85 -1.00 18.88 -2.22
C PRO A 85 -2.29 19.16 -2.99
N SER A 86 -2.90 18.10 -3.53
CA SER A 86 -4.27 18.15 -4.05
C SER A 86 -5.27 18.59 -2.96
N GLU A 87 -6.38 19.22 -3.35
CA GLU A 87 -7.43 19.65 -2.40
C GLU A 87 -8.00 18.49 -1.57
N GLU A 88 -8.20 17.35 -2.22
CA GLU A 88 -8.55 16.06 -1.62
C GLU A 88 -7.51 15.02 -2.02
N ILE A 89 -7.05 14.21 -1.07
CA ILE A 89 -6.18 13.05 -1.33
C ILE A 89 -6.92 11.73 -1.03
N ASP A 90 -6.54 10.67 -1.75
CA ASP A 90 -7.06 9.30 -1.59
C ASP A 90 -6.42 8.65 -0.34
N ALA A 91 -6.81 9.12 0.84
CA ALA A 91 -6.17 8.72 2.09
C ALA A 91 -6.45 7.25 2.43
N GLY A 92 -7.56 6.66 1.93
CA GLY A 92 -7.98 5.29 2.21
C GLY A 92 -6.94 4.21 1.87
N ARG A 93 -5.92 4.54 1.09
CA ARG A 93 -4.75 3.67 0.83
C ARG A 93 -3.75 3.56 1.98
N VAL A 94 -3.81 4.49 2.93
CA VAL A 94 -2.86 4.64 4.04
C VAL A 94 -3.60 4.64 5.37
N VAL A 95 -4.63 5.47 5.48
CA VAL A 95 -5.47 5.67 6.67
C VAL A 95 -6.90 5.90 6.22
N PHE A 96 -7.84 5.18 6.82
CA PHE A 96 -9.27 5.51 6.68
C PHE A 96 -9.58 6.69 7.61
N PRO A 97 -9.90 7.89 7.10
CA PRO A 97 -10.02 9.09 7.93
C PRO A 97 -11.03 8.95 9.08
N ASP A 98 -12.12 8.22 8.83
CA ASP A 98 -13.23 7.99 9.75
C ASP A 98 -13.14 6.66 10.52
N VAL A 99 -12.05 5.90 10.36
CA VAL A 99 -11.78 4.69 11.14
C VAL A 99 -10.44 4.83 11.87
N TYR A 100 -10.49 5.02 13.18
CA TYR A 100 -9.31 5.11 14.04
C TYR A 100 -8.99 3.75 14.62
N ARG A 101 -7.93 3.09 14.11
CA ARG A 101 -7.47 1.77 14.60
C ARG A 101 -8.60 0.73 14.68
N GLY A 102 -9.47 0.74 13.68
CA GLY A 102 -10.65 -0.11 13.60
C GLY A 102 -11.90 0.45 14.30
N LEU A 103 -11.82 1.54 15.07
CA LEU A 103 -13.00 2.19 15.64
C LEU A 103 -13.62 3.16 14.64
N LEU A 104 -14.93 3.05 14.38
CA LEU A 104 -15.65 4.07 13.61
C LEU A 104 -15.69 5.37 14.44
N VAL A 105 -15.09 6.44 13.93
CA VAL A 105 -14.86 7.68 14.69
C VAL A 105 -16.16 8.28 15.23
N ARG A 106 -17.21 8.32 14.41
CA ARG A 106 -18.54 8.86 14.78
C ARG A 106 -19.35 7.96 15.73
N ASN A 107 -18.99 6.68 15.81
CA ASN A 107 -19.64 5.71 16.70
C ASN A 107 -18.62 4.61 17.06
N PRO A 108 -17.79 4.81 18.09
CA PRO A 108 -16.69 3.88 18.39
C PRO A 108 -17.15 2.54 18.96
N LYS A 109 -18.47 2.31 19.12
CA LYS A 109 -19.04 0.99 19.39
C LYS A 109 -19.13 0.13 18.12
N MET A 110 -19.07 0.74 16.94
CA MET A 110 -18.92 0.04 15.67
C MET A 110 -17.42 -0.11 15.38
N MET A 111 -17.00 -1.35 15.14
CA MET A 111 -15.60 -1.70 14.94
C MET A 111 -15.42 -2.43 13.60
N PHE A 112 -14.27 -2.21 12.98
CA PHE A 112 -13.90 -2.69 11.67
C PHE A 112 -12.55 -3.38 11.75
N LEU A 113 -12.52 -4.65 11.36
CA LEU A 113 -11.30 -5.39 11.10
C LEU A 113 -11.11 -5.44 9.59
N VAL A 114 -10.22 -4.61 9.07
CA VAL A 114 -10.03 -4.41 7.63
C VAL A 114 -8.56 -4.60 7.30
N GLU A 115 -8.29 -5.41 6.28
CA GLU A 115 -6.96 -5.47 5.68
C GLU A 115 -6.65 -4.14 5.01
N GLN A 116 -5.60 -3.46 5.47
CA GLN A 116 -5.15 -2.24 4.81
C GLN A 116 -4.60 -2.57 3.42
N ALA A 117 -5.07 -1.82 2.42
CA ALA A 117 -4.60 -1.98 1.05
C ALA A 117 -3.06 -1.87 0.99
N GLY A 118 -2.40 -2.87 0.44
CA GLY A 118 -0.93 -2.88 0.31
C GLY A 118 -0.17 -3.21 1.60
N SER A 119 -0.83 -3.80 2.61
CA SER A 119 -0.13 -4.50 3.68
C SER A 119 0.70 -5.66 3.11
N GLU A 120 1.93 -5.79 3.59
CA GLU A 120 2.84 -6.89 3.23
C GLU A 120 2.84 -7.99 4.30
N HIS A 121 2.03 -7.83 5.34
CA HIS A 121 1.96 -8.71 6.51
C HIS A 121 0.50 -8.86 6.96
N ALA A 122 -0.40 -9.11 6.00
CA ALA A 122 -1.85 -9.08 6.18
C ALA A 122 -2.35 -9.85 7.41
N LEU A 123 -1.88 -11.08 7.63
CA LEU A 123 -2.29 -11.88 8.79
C LEU A 123 -1.85 -11.25 10.12
N LEU A 124 -0.60 -10.79 10.21
CA LEU A 124 -0.09 -10.16 11.43
C LEU A 124 -0.78 -8.81 11.69
N ASP A 125 -1.01 -8.01 10.64
CA ASP A 125 -1.75 -6.75 10.76
C ASP A 125 -3.17 -6.99 11.29
N LEU A 126 -3.85 -8.03 10.80
CA LEU A 126 -5.19 -8.41 11.27
C LEU A 126 -5.18 -8.90 12.72
N ASP A 127 -4.21 -9.74 13.10
CA ASP A 127 -4.09 -10.22 14.49
C ASP A 127 -3.81 -9.06 15.46
N VAL A 128 -2.91 -8.16 15.10
CA VAL A 128 -2.59 -6.95 15.89
C VAL A 128 -3.80 -6.03 15.99
N ALA A 129 -4.51 -5.81 14.89
CA ALA A 129 -5.74 -5.02 14.91
C ALA A 129 -6.82 -5.66 15.79
N ALA A 130 -6.97 -6.99 15.76
CA ALA A 130 -7.91 -7.72 16.60
C ALA A 130 -7.59 -7.59 18.10
N VAL A 131 -6.31 -7.72 18.49
CA VAL A 131 -5.86 -7.50 19.86
C VAL A 131 -6.12 -6.06 20.29
N ASN A 132 -5.81 -5.09 19.44
CA ASN A 132 -6.07 -3.68 19.75
C ASN A 132 -7.59 -3.39 19.94
N LEU A 133 -8.46 -3.99 19.13
CA LEU A 133 -9.91 -3.90 19.32
C LEU A 133 -10.36 -4.57 20.62
N LEU A 134 -9.79 -5.72 20.97
CA LEU A 134 -10.06 -6.39 22.25
C LEU A 134 -9.71 -5.48 23.43
N ASN A 135 -8.55 -4.82 23.40
CA ASN A 135 -8.12 -3.90 24.47
C ASN A 135 -9.10 -2.72 24.63
N PHE A 136 -9.70 -2.21 23.54
CA PHE A 136 -10.78 -1.22 23.63
C PHE A 136 -12.06 -1.79 24.23
N LEU A 137 -12.42 -3.03 23.87
CA LEU A 137 -13.63 -3.70 24.38
C LEU A 137 -13.53 -4.04 25.87
N THR A 138 -12.36 -4.45 26.34
CA THR A 138 -12.10 -4.80 27.76
C THR A 138 -11.85 -3.57 28.62
N GLY A 139 -11.62 -2.40 28.00
CA GLY A 139 -11.29 -1.16 28.70
C GLY A 139 -9.84 -1.04 29.14
N GLU A 140 -8.97 -1.98 28.73
CA GLU A 140 -7.52 -1.89 28.93
C GLU A 140 -6.93 -0.68 28.21
N THR A 141 -7.46 -0.36 27.03
CA THR A 141 -7.18 0.88 26.32
C THR A 141 -8.42 1.77 26.30
N PRO A 142 -8.35 3.02 26.78
CA PRO A 142 -9.49 3.93 26.71
C PRO A 142 -9.75 4.34 25.25
N ILE A 143 -11.02 4.35 24.86
CA ILE A 143 -11.45 4.88 23.56
C ILE A 143 -11.25 6.40 23.56
N PRO A 144 -10.44 6.97 22.64
CA PRO A 144 -10.23 8.41 22.58
C PRO A 144 -11.48 9.16 22.13
N LYS A 145 -11.51 10.47 22.36
CA LYS A 145 -12.59 11.32 21.85
C LYS A 145 -12.50 11.45 20.33
N GLU A 146 -13.63 11.71 19.68
CA GLU A 146 -13.75 11.88 18.23
C GLU A 146 -12.66 12.80 17.64
N LYS A 147 -12.46 13.99 18.24
CA LYS A 147 -11.44 14.95 17.80
C LYS A 147 -10.01 14.42 17.92
N GLU A 148 -9.73 13.59 18.92
CA GLU A 148 -8.41 12.99 19.14
C GLU A 148 -8.15 11.90 18.09
N MET A 149 -9.16 11.09 17.80
CA MET A 149 -9.11 10.07 16.74
C MET A 149 -8.85 10.70 15.37
N MET A 150 -9.62 11.72 14.99
CA MET A 150 -9.43 12.46 13.73
C MET A 150 -8.04 13.11 13.64
N LYS A 151 -7.58 13.73 14.73
CA LYS A 151 -6.25 14.34 14.79
C LYS A 151 -5.14 13.30 14.63
N ALA A 152 -5.29 12.13 15.24
CA ALA A 152 -4.33 11.04 15.13
C ALA A 152 -4.27 10.48 13.70
N ASN A 153 -5.42 10.25 13.07
CA ASN A 153 -5.50 9.83 11.66
C ASN A 153 -4.84 10.87 10.74
N GLY A 154 -5.15 12.15 10.89
CA GLY A 154 -4.52 13.23 10.12
C GLY A 154 -3.01 13.33 10.32
N LYS A 155 -2.51 13.09 11.54
CA LYS A 155 -1.07 13.04 11.82
C LYS A 155 -0.39 11.85 11.13
N SER A 156 -1.02 10.68 11.16
CA SER A 156 -0.50 9.47 10.49
C SER A 156 -0.47 9.65 8.97
N LEU A 157 -1.51 10.24 8.39
CA LEU A 157 -1.55 10.60 6.97
C LEU A 157 -0.43 11.56 6.59
N ALA A 158 -0.29 12.68 7.31
CA ALA A 158 0.76 13.67 7.05
C ALA A 158 2.17 13.07 7.14
N ALA A 159 2.44 12.23 8.15
CA ALA A 159 3.73 11.54 8.29
C ALA A 159 3.98 10.54 7.16
N SER A 160 2.92 9.89 6.65
CA SER A 160 3.03 8.97 5.52
C SER A 160 3.34 9.72 4.22
N MET A 161 2.80 10.92 4.05
CA MET A 161 3.05 11.77 2.88
C MET A 161 4.47 12.36 2.84
N ASP A 162 5.25 12.26 3.92
CA ASP A 162 6.68 12.61 3.89
C ASP A 162 7.50 11.62 3.05
N LEU A 163 6.95 10.44 2.74
CA LEU A 163 7.56 9.47 1.85
C LEU A 163 7.11 9.70 0.40
N PRO A 164 8.02 9.96 -0.54
CA PRO A 164 7.66 10.22 -1.94
C PRO A 164 6.79 9.13 -2.58
N LEU A 165 7.11 7.86 -2.33
CA LEU A 165 6.37 6.73 -2.93
C LEU A 165 4.97 6.57 -2.35
N VAL A 166 4.77 6.93 -1.08
CA VAL A 166 3.43 6.92 -0.47
C VAL A 166 2.63 8.12 -0.96
N ARG A 167 3.25 9.31 -0.97
CA ARG A 167 2.63 10.52 -1.47
C ARG A 167 2.14 10.35 -2.92
N ALA A 168 2.97 9.78 -3.79
CA ALA A 168 2.62 9.50 -5.19
C ALA A 168 1.39 8.60 -5.35
N ALA A 169 1.11 7.75 -4.34
CA ALA A 169 -0.02 6.83 -4.36
C ALA A 169 -1.34 7.47 -3.88
N VAL A 170 -1.28 8.57 -3.11
CA VAL A 170 -2.46 9.19 -2.49
C VAL A 170 -2.74 10.63 -2.98
N ASP A 171 -1.73 11.32 -3.49
CA ASP A 171 -1.78 12.72 -3.94
C ASP A 171 -1.56 12.79 -5.46
N SER A 172 -2.63 13.01 -6.20
CA SER A 172 -2.60 13.05 -7.67
C SER A 172 -1.72 14.18 -8.22
N ALA A 173 -1.65 15.33 -7.54
CA ALA A 173 -0.77 16.42 -7.94
C ALA A 173 0.70 15.98 -7.92
N TYR A 174 1.14 15.34 -6.83
CA TYR A 174 2.50 14.81 -6.74
C TYR A 174 2.76 13.66 -7.71
N SER A 175 1.76 12.80 -7.93
CA SER A 175 1.84 11.71 -8.91
C SER A 175 2.05 12.24 -10.33
N ALA A 176 1.36 13.33 -10.71
CA ALA A 176 1.50 13.97 -12.01
C ALA A 176 2.91 14.52 -12.22
N GLU A 177 3.47 15.23 -11.24
CA GLU A 177 4.84 15.75 -11.31
C GLU A 177 5.89 14.63 -11.49
N LEU A 178 5.68 13.48 -10.86
CA LEU A 178 6.56 12.31 -11.06
C LEU A 178 6.44 11.67 -12.46
N VAL A 179 5.29 11.82 -13.12
CA VAL A 179 5.11 11.35 -14.50
C VAL A 179 5.87 12.25 -15.48
N GLU A 180 5.87 13.56 -15.25
CA GLU A 180 6.55 14.56 -16.09
C GLU A 180 8.08 14.40 -16.11
N LEU A 181 8.67 13.74 -15.10
CA LEU A 181 10.09 13.40 -15.10
C LEU A 181 10.50 12.45 -16.25
N GLY A 182 9.55 11.71 -16.83
CA GLY A 182 9.78 10.83 -17.97
C GLY A 182 10.24 9.41 -17.61
N GLN A 183 10.40 8.57 -18.65
CA GLN A 183 10.73 7.14 -18.49
C GLN A 183 12.22 6.87 -18.25
N ASP A 184 13.10 7.78 -18.68
CA ASP A 184 14.55 7.65 -18.51
C ASP A 184 15.04 8.19 -17.15
N HIS A 185 14.12 8.75 -16.35
CA HIS A 185 14.43 9.28 -15.04
C HIS A 185 14.86 8.16 -14.07
N TRP A 186 15.78 8.48 -13.15
CA TRP A 186 16.37 7.49 -12.23
C TRP A 186 15.34 6.78 -11.36
N THR A 187 14.20 7.41 -11.06
CA THR A 187 13.08 6.77 -10.33
C THR A 187 12.52 5.53 -11.03
N LYS A 188 12.77 5.38 -12.34
CA LYS A 188 12.36 4.23 -13.16
C LYS A 188 13.42 3.14 -13.21
N ASP A 189 14.67 3.44 -12.84
CA ASP A 189 15.73 2.45 -12.73
C ASP A 189 15.72 1.80 -11.34
N PRO A 190 15.32 0.52 -11.21
CA PRO A 190 15.32 -0.19 -9.93
C PRO A 190 16.73 -0.46 -9.36
N LYS A 191 17.79 -0.16 -10.13
CA LYS A 191 19.20 -0.33 -9.72
C LYS A 191 19.86 0.99 -9.32
N ASP A 192 19.26 2.15 -9.62
CA ASP A 192 19.80 3.44 -9.17
C ASP A 192 19.79 3.50 -7.65
N GLY A 193 20.90 3.95 -7.05
CA GLY A 193 21.07 3.99 -5.60
C GLY A 193 20.02 4.85 -4.88
N ARG A 194 19.51 5.91 -5.54
CA ARG A 194 18.45 6.76 -5.00
C ARG A 194 17.10 6.05 -5.00
N THR A 195 16.78 5.32 -6.07
CA THR A 195 15.57 4.49 -6.12
C THR A 195 15.60 3.39 -5.06
N VAL A 196 16.75 2.74 -4.89
CA VAL A 196 16.95 1.75 -3.82
C VAL A 196 16.76 2.38 -2.44
N ALA A 197 17.31 3.58 -2.21
CA ALA A 197 17.13 4.31 -0.95
C ALA A 197 15.66 4.65 -0.67
N LEU A 198 14.93 5.20 -1.65
CA LEU A 198 13.49 5.50 -1.50
C LEU A 198 12.67 4.24 -1.17
N MET A 199 13.01 3.11 -1.79
CA MET A 199 12.34 1.84 -1.52
C MET A 199 12.66 1.30 -0.13
N LYS A 200 13.90 1.49 0.34
CA LYS A 200 14.31 1.15 1.70
C LYS A 200 13.57 2.00 2.73
N ASP A 201 13.49 3.31 2.53
CA ASP A 201 12.75 4.23 3.42
C ASP A 201 11.27 3.81 3.55
N LEU A 202 10.65 3.42 2.42
CA LEU A 202 9.29 2.87 2.43
C LEU A 202 9.18 1.58 3.25
N CYS A 203 10.11 0.64 3.11
CA CYS A 203 10.14 -0.59 3.89
C CYS A 203 10.34 -0.32 5.37
N GLU A 204 11.30 0.53 5.74
CA GLU A 204 11.57 0.93 7.12
C GLU A 204 10.35 1.61 7.74
N PHE A 205 9.69 2.50 7.02
CA PHE A 205 8.46 3.14 7.49
C PHE A 205 7.36 2.14 7.80
N LYS A 206 7.08 1.20 6.87
CA LYS A 206 6.06 0.17 7.08
C LYS A 206 6.34 -0.67 8.32
N VAL A 207 7.60 -1.06 8.55
CA VAL A 207 7.98 -1.85 9.72
C VAL A 207 7.94 -1.02 11.00
N ASN A 208 8.30 0.26 10.96
CA ASN A 208 8.15 1.16 12.11
C ASN A 208 6.68 1.37 12.50
N GLU A 209 5.78 1.50 11.53
CA GLU A 209 4.34 1.59 11.78
C GLU A 209 3.80 0.29 12.40
N LEU A 210 4.25 -0.87 11.92
CA LEU A 210 3.92 -2.15 12.55
C LEU A 210 4.47 -2.24 13.98
N ALA A 211 5.73 -1.89 14.21
CA ALA A 211 6.35 -1.87 15.54
C ALA A 211 5.58 -0.95 16.52
N ARG A 212 5.11 0.20 16.04
CA ARG A 212 4.24 1.10 16.78
C ARG A 212 2.93 0.42 17.18
N LYS A 213 2.22 -0.19 16.21
CA LYS A 213 0.95 -0.91 16.46
C LYS A 213 1.13 -2.05 17.47
N LEU A 214 2.17 -2.87 17.29
CA LEU A 214 2.52 -3.98 18.19
C LEU A 214 2.71 -3.51 19.64
N LYS A 215 3.45 -2.40 19.82
CA LYS A 215 3.70 -1.83 21.15
C LYS A 215 2.45 -1.24 21.79
N GLU A 216 1.61 -0.58 21.00
CA GLU A 216 0.42 0.10 21.52
C GLU A 216 -0.64 -0.86 22.05
N CYS A 217 -0.68 -2.10 21.56
CA CYS A 217 -1.58 -3.14 22.05
C CYS A 217 -0.88 -4.25 22.86
N ASP A 218 0.36 -4.04 23.29
CA ASP A 218 1.18 -5.00 24.05
C ASP A 218 1.27 -6.39 23.40
N TYR A 219 1.42 -6.43 22.07
CA TYR A 219 1.52 -7.69 21.33
C TYR A 219 2.86 -8.38 21.61
N PRO A 220 2.91 -9.73 21.73
CA PRO A 220 4.11 -10.46 22.17
C PRO A 220 5.31 -10.45 21.18
N LEU A 221 5.19 -9.78 20.03
CA LEU A 221 6.26 -9.63 19.05
C LEU A 221 6.93 -8.25 19.20
N ASP A 222 8.20 -8.25 19.60
CA ASP A 222 9.02 -7.03 19.66
C ASP A 222 9.86 -6.84 18.39
N LEU A 223 9.56 -5.79 17.63
CA LEU A 223 10.34 -5.34 16.48
C LEU A 223 11.24 -4.12 16.79
N GLY A 224 11.28 -3.69 18.06
CA GLY A 224 11.99 -2.52 18.53
C GLY A 224 11.04 -1.36 18.82
N GLN A 225 11.60 -0.15 18.82
CA GLN A 225 10.85 1.08 19.09
C GLN A 225 10.53 1.80 17.78
N PRO A 226 9.43 2.56 17.71
CA PRO A 226 9.19 3.47 16.58
C PRO A 226 10.40 4.38 16.36
N GLY A 227 10.96 4.38 15.15
CA GLY A 227 12.18 5.11 14.77
C GLY A 227 13.49 4.40 15.13
N LYS A 228 13.45 3.26 15.84
CA LYS A 228 14.63 2.46 16.22
C LYS A 228 14.29 0.98 16.29
N LEU A 229 14.27 0.33 15.13
CA LEU A 229 14.04 -1.10 14.98
C LEU A 229 15.16 -1.93 15.62
N ASN A 230 14.79 -3.07 16.23
CA ASN A 230 15.75 -4.06 16.74
C ASN A 230 16.20 -5.02 15.61
N ALA A 231 17.00 -6.04 15.94
CA ALA A 231 17.48 -7.01 14.94
C ALA A 231 16.35 -7.74 14.20
N LYS A 232 15.24 -8.08 14.88
CA LYS A 232 14.07 -8.70 14.25
C LYS A 232 13.36 -7.72 13.32
N GLY A 233 13.16 -6.48 13.75
CA GLY A 233 12.60 -5.42 12.90
C GLY A 233 13.42 -5.20 11.63
N GLN A 234 14.75 -5.14 11.75
CA GLN A 234 15.65 -5.03 10.60
C GLN A 234 15.57 -6.25 9.67
N ALA A 235 15.40 -7.46 10.21
CA ALA A 235 15.15 -8.64 9.40
C ALA A 235 13.83 -8.55 8.61
N VAL A 236 12.76 -7.97 9.19
CA VAL A 236 11.52 -7.69 8.45
C VAL A 236 11.76 -6.71 7.30
N VAL A 237 12.49 -5.62 7.54
CA VAL A 237 12.84 -4.63 6.50
C VAL A 237 13.56 -5.32 5.34
N GLN A 238 14.58 -6.14 5.64
CA GLN A 238 15.34 -6.88 4.62
C GLN A 238 14.46 -7.84 3.81
N MET A 239 13.49 -8.51 4.43
CA MET A 239 12.54 -9.36 3.69
C MET A 239 11.64 -8.57 2.75
N LEU A 240 11.18 -7.37 3.16
CA LEU A 240 10.37 -6.50 2.30
C LEU A 240 11.18 -5.96 1.12
N GLU A 241 12.44 -5.58 1.36
CA GLU A 241 13.39 -5.18 0.31
C GLU A 241 13.65 -6.34 -0.66
N ALA A 242 13.93 -7.54 -0.15
CA ALA A 242 14.15 -8.73 -0.96
C ALA A 242 12.94 -9.07 -1.84
N THR A 243 11.72 -8.95 -1.30
CA THR A 243 10.47 -9.14 -2.06
C THR A 243 10.35 -8.15 -3.21
N ARG A 244 10.62 -6.87 -2.96
CA ARG A 244 10.57 -5.81 -3.99
C ARG A 244 11.61 -6.05 -5.07
N LYS A 245 12.86 -6.31 -4.66
CA LYS A 245 13.96 -6.60 -5.58
C LYS A 245 13.66 -7.82 -6.45
N ALA A 246 13.13 -8.90 -5.88
CA ALA A 246 12.75 -10.09 -6.64
C ALA A 246 11.69 -9.79 -7.72
N ARG A 247 10.74 -8.89 -7.43
CA ARG A 247 9.72 -8.45 -8.39
C ARG A 247 10.26 -7.54 -9.48
N SER A 248 11.23 -6.68 -9.18
CA SER A 248 11.80 -5.73 -10.14
C SER A 248 12.97 -6.29 -10.96
N SER A 249 13.55 -7.42 -10.54
CA SER A 249 14.77 -7.98 -11.14
C SER A 249 14.51 -9.23 -11.98
N VAL A 250 13.25 -9.54 -12.33
CA VAL A 250 12.91 -10.67 -13.20
C VAL A 250 13.52 -10.44 -14.58
N ARG A 251 14.29 -11.42 -15.06
CA ARG A 251 14.96 -11.33 -16.35
C ARG A 251 13.95 -11.46 -17.50
N PRO A 252 13.88 -10.48 -18.43
CA PRO A 252 13.03 -10.62 -19.60
C PRO A 252 13.40 -11.85 -20.43
N GLY A 253 12.39 -12.58 -20.91
CA GLY A 253 12.58 -13.74 -21.78
C GLY A 253 13.01 -15.04 -21.07
N THR A 254 13.00 -15.09 -19.74
CA THR A 254 13.20 -16.33 -18.98
C THR A 254 11.88 -16.83 -18.37
N ASN A 255 11.84 -18.10 -17.96
CA ASN A 255 10.75 -18.67 -17.17
C ASN A 255 10.87 -18.35 -15.66
N GLU A 256 11.85 -17.52 -15.27
CA GLU A 256 12.04 -17.15 -13.87
C GLU A 256 10.98 -16.14 -13.45
N THR A 257 10.60 -16.22 -12.18
CA THR A 257 9.64 -15.33 -11.56
C THR A 257 10.18 -14.87 -10.21
N PHE A 258 9.54 -13.86 -9.62
CA PHE A 258 9.89 -13.41 -8.27
C PHE A 258 9.69 -14.52 -7.19
N ARG A 259 8.93 -15.57 -7.49
CA ARG A 259 8.66 -16.70 -6.58
C ARG A 259 9.82 -17.68 -6.48
N ASP A 260 10.80 -17.60 -7.38
CA ASP A 260 11.99 -18.44 -7.37
C ASP A 260 13.08 -17.94 -6.39
N SER A 261 12.82 -16.83 -5.70
CA SER A 261 13.72 -16.27 -4.68
C SER A 261 13.70 -17.09 -3.39
N ASN A 262 14.88 -17.40 -2.85
CA ASN A 262 15.08 -18.05 -1.54
C ASN A 262 15.72 -17.10 -0.50
N ALA A 263 15.59 -15.79 -0.70
CA ALA A 263 16.24 -14.76 0.11
C ALA A 263 15.55 -14.53 1.48
N PHE A 264 14.64 -15.41 1.90
CA PHE A 264 13.81 -15.21 3.07
C PHE A 264 14.31 -16.05 4.24
N ILE A 265 14.36 -15.44 5.43
CA ILE A 265 14.74 -16.09 6.67
C ILE A 265 13.55 -16.00 7.63
N SER A 266 13.15 -17.13 8.20
CA SER A 266 12.07 -17.19 9.18
C SER A 266 12.41 -16.32 10.40
N LEU A 267 11.52 -15.38 10.75
CA LEU A 267 11.65 -14.55 11.95
C LEU A 267 11.60 -15.35 13.26
N TYR A 268 10.98 -16.52 13.22
CA TYR A 268 10.75 -17.35 14.41
C TYR A 268 11.84 -18.38 14.62
N THR A 269 12.36 -18.96 13.53
CA THR A 269 13.32 -20.08 13.60
C THR A 269 14.72 -19.69 13.15
N GLY A 270 14.90 -18.54 12.50
CA GLY A 270 16.16 -18.15 11.86
C GLY A 270 16.55 -19.03 10.68
N THR A 271 15.67 -19.93 10.24
CA THR A 271 15.93 -20.86 9.14
C THR A 271 15.67 -20.18 7.81
N GLN A 272 16.60 -20.32 6.86
CA GLN A 272 16.41 -19.87 5.49
C GLN A 272 15.31 -20.71 4.81
N SER A 273 14.50 -20.06 3.96
CA SER A 273 13.53 -20.74 3.12
C SER A 273 14.20 -21.73 2.17
N SER A 274 13.66 -22.93 2.06
CA SER A 274 14.08 -23.90 1.05
C SER A 274 13.77 -23.39 -0.36
N VAL A 275 14.61 -23.76 -1.32
CA VAL A 275 14.33 -23.54 -2.74
C VAL A 275 13.19 -24.47 -3.16
N LEU A 276 12.33 -24.01 -4.07
CA LEU A 276 11.38 -24.89 -4.74
C LEU A 276 12.16 -26.00 -5.50
N PRO A 277 11.60 -27.21 -5.62
CA PRO A 277 12.29 -28.30 -6.31
C PRO A 277 12.49 -28.05 -7.81
N ASP A 278 11.71 -27.13 -8.39
CA ASP A 278 11.90 -26.59 -9.74
C ASP A 278 11.44 -25.14 -9.77
N ARG A 279 11.63 -24.45 -10.91
CA ARG A 279 11.12 -23.10 -11.14
C ARG A 279 9.61 -23.07 -11.02
N TRP A 280 9.09 -21.94 -10.53
CA TRP A 280 7.66 -21.72 -10.34
C TRP A 280 6.81 -22.07 -11.57
N MET A 281 7.28 -21.70 -12.77
CA MET A 281 6.57 -21.94 -14.04
C MET A 281 6.66 -23.40 -14.53
N ASP A 282 7.63 -24.15 -14.02
CA ASP A 282 7.90 -25.53 -14.42
C ASP A 282 7.33 -26.54 -13.39
N LEU A 283 6.76 -26.06 -12.27
CA LEU A 283 6.08 -26.88 -11.28
C LEU A 283 4.80 -27.53 -11.86
N PRO A 284 4.52 -28.80 -11.52
CA PRO A 284 3.29 -29.46 -11.93
C PRO A 284 2.07 -28.79 -11.29
N VAL A 285 0.97 -28.71 -12.03
CA VAL A 285 -0.30 -28.11 -11.57
C VAL A 285 -0.90 -28.88 -10.39
N ASP A 286 -0.60 -30.18 -10.26
CA ASP A 286 -0.97 -30.97 -9.10
C ASP A 286 0.12 -30.93 -8.03
N PHE A 287 -0.05 -30.03 -7.06
CA PHE A 287 0.88 -29.84 -5.94
C PHE A 287 1.05 -31.09 -5.06
N LYS A 288 0.20 -32.12 -5.18
CA LYS A 288 0.32 -33.37 -4.41
C LYS A 288 1.55 -34.19 -4.77
N SER A 289 2.17 -33.98 -5.93
CA SER A 289 3.37 -34.72 -6.36
C SER A 289 4.69 -34.05 -5.97
N ILE A 290 4.65 -32.86 -5.37
CA ILE A 290 5.86 -32.10 -5.03
C ILE A 290 6.44 -32.62 -3.72
N LYS A 291 7.67 -33.13 -3.77
CA LYS A 291 8.44 -33.54 -2.58
C LYS A 291 9.45 -32.43 -2.25
N PHE A 292 9.42 -31.96 -1.01
CA PHE A 292 10.34 -30.96 -0.44
C PHE A 292 11.40 -31.65 0.41
#